data_AF-A0A6I2REE2-F1
#
_entry.id   AF-A0A6I2REE2-F1
#
_cell.length_a   1.000
_cell.length_b   1.000
_cell.length_c   1.000
_cell.angle_alpha   90.00
_cell.angle_beta   90.00
_cell.angle_gamma   90.00
#
_symmetry.space_group_name_H-M   'P 1'
#
loop_
_entity.id
_entity.type
_entity.pdbx_description
1 polymer ?
#
loop_
_entity_poly.entity_id
_entity_poly.type
_entity_poly.pdbx_seq_one_letter_code
_entity_poly.pdbx_strand_id
1 'polypeptide(L)'
;MPNKSISLSGEVHISTEQVYTTVDALEALKAIGLAYGLYSRAEELRGQRVHLTGDEGHTALVVQEDFSCHGSPCWETVRTLTEDPAEIQQYMAFRDVLRIVQQRDREERLPAKQRTGDSFPEHPPRQGGRSRER
;
A
#
# COMPACT_ATOMS: atom_id res chain seq x y z
N MET A 1 26.29 -24.87 1.22
CA MET A 1 25.80 -23.59 1.78
C MET A 1 24.44 -23.86 2.41
N PRO A 2 24.15 -23.45 3.65
CA PRO A 2 22.82 -23.65 4.20
C PRO A 2 21.85 -22.76 3.42
N ASN A 3 20.89 -23.38 2.73
CA ASN A 3 19.78 -22.68 2.11
C ASN A 3 18.96 -22.04 3.24
N LYS A 4 19.25 -20.77 3.57
CA LYS A 4 18.31 -19.96 4.35
C LYS A 4 17.10 -19.71 3.48
N SER A 5 16.05 -20.51 3.67
CA SER A 5 14.73 -20.21 3.12
C SER A 5 14.22 -18.96 3.81
N ILE A 6 14.05 -17.87 3.07
CA ILE A 6 13.40 -16.66 3.56
C ILE A 6 11.89 -16.92 3.47
N SER A 7 11.20 -16.93 4.61
CA SER A 7 9.73 -16.97 4.64
C SER A 7 9.20 -15.68 4.02
N LEU A 8 8.26 -15.77 3.09
CA LEU A 8 7.59 -14.61 2.50
C LEU A 8 6.44 -14.09 3.38
N SER A 9 6.35 -14.51 4.64
CA SER A 9 5.24 -14.23 5.57
C SER A 9 5.05 -12.75 5.97
N GLY A 10 5.69 -11.81 5.29
CA GLY A 10 5.66 -10.39 5.65
C GLY A 10 6.40 -10.07 6.96
N GLU A 11 7.26 -10.97 7.44
CA GLU A 11 8.03 -10.81 8.67
C GLU A 11 9.53 -10.66 8.38
N VAL A 12 10.19 -9.76 9.11
CA VAL A 12 11.64 -9.58 9.09
C VAL A 12 12.20 -10.02 10.43
N HIS A 13 13.12 -10.98 10.40
CA HIS A 13 13.86 -11.41 11.58
C HIS A 13 15.17 -10.63 11.67
N ILE A 14 15.31 -9.83 12.72
CA ILE A 14 16.52 -9.07 13.02
C ILE A 14 17.21 -9.76 14.20
N SER A 15 18.41 -10.30 13.94
CA SER A 15 19.25 -10.92 14.95
C SER A 15 20.54 -10.15 15.13
N THR A 16 20.81 -9.68 16.34
CA THR A 16 22.15 -9.32 16.81
C THR A 16 22.66 -10.41 17.75
N GLU A 17 23.93 -10.36 18.17
CA GLU A 17 24.51 -11.37 19.06
C GLU A 17 23.72 -11.58 20.37
N GLN A 18 22.92 -10.60 20.79
CA GLN A 18 22.21 -10.59 22.07
C GLN A 18 20.68 -10.50 21.93
N VAL A 19 20.14 -10.16 20.75
CA VAL A 19 18.70 -9.92 20.57
C VAL A 19 18.20 -10.55 19.28
N TYR A 20 17.13 -11.34 19.38
CA TYR A 20 16.36 -11.84 18.25
C TYR A 20 14.96 -11.24 18.30
N THR A 21 14.56 -10.52 17.27
CA THR A 21 13.21 -9.95 17.17
C THR A 21 12.62 -10.18 15.79
N THR A 22 11.30 -10.35 15.74
CA THR A 22 10.52 -10.42 14.53
C THR A 22 9.73 -9.13 14.42
N VAL A 23 9.86 -8.44 13.29
CA VAL A 23 9.14 -7.20 12.99
C VAL A 23 8.32 -7.37 11.72
N ASP A 24 7.21 -6.65 11.62
CA ASP A 24 6.45 -6.55 10.36
C ASP A 24 7.34 -5.91 9.28
N ALA A 25 7.44 -6.55 8.12
CA ALA A 25 8.34 -6.15 7.05
C ALA A 25 7.98 -4.77 6.47
N LEU A 26 6.69 -4.46 6.40
CA LEU A 26 6.21 -3.19 5.89
C LEU A 26 6.50 -2.07 6.89
N GLU A 27 6.26 -2.30 8.19
CA GLU A 27 6.61 -1.33 9.24
C GLU A 27 8.12 -1.10 9.34
N ALA A 28 8.93 -2.15 9.20
CA ALA A 28 10.38 -2.03 9.14
C ALA A 28 10.83 -1.20 7.94
N LEU A 29 10.23 -1.43 6.75
CA LEU A 29 10.54 -0.66 5.55
C LEU A 29 10.18 0.81 5.74
N LYS A 30 8.99 1.13 6.27
CA LYS A 30 8.60 2.53 6.59
C LYS A 30 9.59 3.18 7.55
N ALA A 31 10.01 2.47 8.61
CA ALA A 31 10.98 2.98 9.57
C ALA A 31 12.34 3.31 8.92
N ILE A 32 12.81 2.44 8.01
CA ILE A 32 14.02 2.71 7.21
C ILE A 32 13.81 3.96 6.35
N GLY A 33 12.71 4.03 5.60
CA GLY A 33 12.41 5.20 4.77
C GLY A 33 12.40 6.50 5.55
N LEU A 34 11.82 6.48 6.76
CA LEU A 34 11.72 7.64 7.64
C LEU A 34 13.11 8.07 8.17
N ALA A 35 13.98 7.11 8.50
CA ALA A 35 15.34 7.38 8.96
C ALA A 35 16.25 8.01 7.87
N TYR A 36 15.99 7.70 6.60
CA TYR A 36 16.75 8.21 5.46
C TYR A 36 16.07 9.38 4.72
N GLY A 37 14.95 9.91 5.23
CA GLY A 37 14.21 11.00 4.58
C GLY A 37 13.46 10.60 3.31
N LEU A 38 13.35 9.30 3.02
CA LEU A 38 12.64 8.74 1.86
C LEU A 38 11.14 8.54 2.11
N TYR A 39 10.69 8.79 3.35
CA TYR A 39 9.31 8.62 3.76
C TYR A 39 8.93 9.60 4.86
N SER A 40 7.69 10.10 4.82
CA SER A 40 7.13 10.98 5.85
C SER A 40 5.89 10.34 6.47
N ARG A 41 5.77 10.40 7.79
CA ARG A 41 4.59 9.92 8.53
C ARG A 41 3.29 10.61 8.11
N ALA A 42 3.38 11.79 7.47
CA ALA A 42 2.22 12.47 6.89
C ALA A 42 1.50 11.67 5.79
N GLU A 43 2.13 10.63 5.23
CA GLU A 43 1.51 9.68 4.29
C GLU A 43 0.45 8.78 4.95
N GLU A 44 0.47 8.65 6.29
CA GLU A 44 -0.37 7.72 7.05
C GLU A 44 -1.41 8.43 7.92
N LEU A 45 -1.14 9.69 8.26
CA LEU A 45 -2.01 10.46 9.13
C LEU A 45 -3.27 10.90 8.38
N ARG A 46 -4.43 10.63 8.99
CA ARG A 46 -5.69 11.17 8.50
C ARG A 46 -5.63 12.69 8.52
N GLY A 47 -6.07 13.32 7.42
CA GLY A 47 -6.01 14.76 7.28
C GLY A 47 -4.64 15.30 6.91
N GLN A 48 -3.62 14.47 6.71
CA GLN A 48 -2.36 14.91 6.09
C GLN A 48 -2.09 14.12 4.81
N ARG A 49 -1.28 14.72 3.94
CA ARG A 49 -0.72 14.05 2.78
C ARG A 49 0.61 14.65 2.38
N VAL A 50 1.45 13.84 1.75
CA VAL A 50 2.60 14.35 1.01
C VAL A 50 2.21 14.59 -0.44
N HIS A 51 2.46 15.80 -0.92
CA HIS A 51 2.08 16.26 -2.24
C HIS A 51 3.28 16.89 -2.94
N LEU A 52 3.39 16.64 -4.25
CA LEU A 52 4.33 17.34 -5.10
C LEU A 52 3.66 18.63 -5.57
N THR A 53 4.22 19.78 -5.21
CA THR A 53 3.75 21.09 -5.66
C THR A 53 4.80 21.72 -6.56
N GLY A 54 4.38 22.59 -7.47
CA GLY A 54 5.29 23.35 -8.31
C GLY A 54 4.65 23.91 -9.57
N ASP A 55 5.23 25.00 -10.04
CA ASP A 55 5.04 25.60 -11.37
C ASP A 55 6.32 25.40 -12.21
N GLU A 56 6.39 25.99 -13.42
CA GLU A 56 7.53 25.83 -14.33
C GLU A 56 8.85 26.30 -13.69
N GLY A 57 9.60 25.36 -13.13
CA GLY A 57 10.98 25.56 -12.64
C GLY A 57 11.17 25.34 -11.14
N HIS A 58 10.11 25.28 -10.34
CA HIS A 58 10.20 25.16 -8.88
C HIS A 58 9.28 24.06 -8.36
N THR A 59 9.79 22.83 -8.38
CA THR A 59 9.09 21.67 -7.81
C THR A 59 9.53 21.46 -6.37
N ALA A 60 8.58 21.32 -5.46
CA ALA A 60 8.82 21.02 -4.05
C ALA A 60 7.95 19.84 -3.59
N LEU A 61 8.52 19.01 -2.73
CA LEU A 61 7.78 17.99 -2.01
C LEU A 61 7.31 18.59 -0.68
N VAL A 62 6.00 18.64 -0.47
CA VAL A 62 5.40 19.31 0.67
C VAL A 62 4.46 18.39 1.44
N VAL A 63 4.24 18.69 2.71
CA VAL A 63 3.13 18.14 3.48
C VAL A 63 2.00 19.14 3.48
N GLN A 64 0.82 18.63 3.15
CA GLN A 64 -0.43 19.36 3.23
C GLN A 64 -1.30 18.79 4.34
N GLU A 65 -2.04 19.66 5.02
CA GLU A 65 -3.04 19.31 6.01
C GLU A 65 -4.43 19.74 5.53
N ASP A 66 -5.43 18.90 5.78
CA ASP A 66 -6.83 19.15 5.46
C ASP A 66 -7.46 19.96 6.59
N PHE A 67 -7.84 21.21 6.28
CA PHE A 67 -8.51 22.09 7.22
C PHE A 67 -10.04 22.11 7.03
N SER A 68 -10.58 21.30 6.12
CA SER A 68 -12.01 21.34 5.81
C SER A 68 -12.87 20.87 6.98
N CYS A 69 -13.87 21.68 7.33
CA CYS A 69 -14.94 21.31 8.25
C CYS A 69 -16.20 20.80 7.53
N HIS A 70 -16.20 20.79 6.18
CA HIS A 70 -17.40 20.59 5.36
C HIS A 70 -17.09 19.86 4.05
N GLY A 71 -17.27 18.53 4.02
CA GLY A 71 -17.54 17.69 2.82
C GLY A 71 -16.48 17.59 1.71
N SER A 72 -15.67 18.63 1.48
CA SER A 72 -14.68 18.76 0.43
C SER A 72 -13.35 19.17 1.06
N PRO A 73 -12.28 18.36 0.91
CA PRO A 73 -10.98 18.65 1.48
C PRO A 73 -10.42 19.98 1.00
N CYS A 74 -9.95 20.79 1.94
CA CYS A 74 -9.23 22.02 1.64
C CYS A 74 -7.81 21.82 2.17
N TRP A 75 -6.84 21.79 1.25
CA TRP A 75 -5.46 21.43 1.58
C TRP A 75 -4.61 22.67 1.70
N GLU A 76 -3.91 22.80 2.82
CA GLU A 76 -2.93 23.85 3.05
C GLU A 76 -1.54 23.24 3.24
N THR A 77 -0.53 23.83 2.61
CA THR A 77 0.86 23.42 2.80
C THR A 77 1.34 23.85 4.18
N VAL A 78 1.64 22.89 5.05
CA VAL A 78 2.08 23.13 6.43
C VAL A 78 3.59 22.99 6.62
N ARG A 79 4.28 22.28 5.70
CA ARG A 79 5.76 22.22 5.66
C ARG A 79 6.28 21.77 4.29
N THR A 80 7.48 22.21 3.94
CA THR A 80 8.27 21.67 2.82
C THR A 80 9.18 20.57 3.33
N LEU A 81 9.19 19.42 2.65
CA LEU A 81 10.09 18.31 2.94
C LEU A 81 11.43 18.49 2.23
N THR A 82 11.40 18.79 0.93
CA THR A 82 12.58 19.04 0.11
C THR A 82 12.21 19.76 -1.18
N GLU A 83 13.15 20.52 -1.72
CA GLU A 83 13.10 21.17 -3.03
C GLU A 83 14.19 20.61 -3.97
N ASP A 84 15.04 19.71 -3.48
CA ASP A 84 16.08 19.07 -4.28
C ASP A 84 15.44 18.04 -5.23
N PRO A 85 15.54 18.22 -6.57
CA PRO A 85 14.99 17.27 -7.53
C PRO A 85 15.47 15.83 -7.33
N ALA A 86 16.72 15.64 -6.86
CA ALA A 86 17.26 14.30 -6.62
C ALA A 86 16.57 13.63 -5.42
N GLU A 87 16.41 14.33 -4.31
CA GLU A 87 15.69 13.82 -3.14
C GLU A 87 14.21 13.59 -3.43
N ILE A 88 13.57 14.49 -4.19
CA ILE A 88 12.19 14.31 -4.66
C ILE A 88 12.05 13.00 -5.45
N GLN A 89 12.96 12.75 -6.40
CA GLN A 89 12.94 11.53 -7.19
C GLN A 89 13.14 10.28 -6.32
N GLN A 90 14.07 10.32 -5.38
CA GLN A 90 14.34 9.21 -4.46
C GLN A 90 13.12 8.92 -3.56
N TYR A 91 12.48 9.96 -3.04
CA TYR A 91 11.25 9.83 -2.26
C TYR A 91 10.14 9.16 -3.07
N MET A 92 9.91 9.59 -4.32
CA MET A 92 8.88 9.01 -5.18
C MET A 92 9.18 7.53 -5.50
N ALA A 93 10.43 7.21 -5.80
CA ALA A 93 10.84 5.82 -6.03
C ALA A 93 10.57 4.95 -4.80
N PHE A 94 10.89 5.45 -3.60
CA PHE A 94 10.61 4.74 -2.35
C PHE A 94 9.11 4.58 -2.10
N ARG A 95 8.31 5.61 -2.39
CA ARG A 95 6.84 5.58 -2.30
C ARG A 95 6.24 4.50 -3.19
N ASP A 96 6.77 4.32 -4.40
CA ASP A 96 6.33 3.25 -5.31
C ASP A 96 6.71 1.86 -4.79
N VAL A 97 7.92 1.69 -4.24
CA VAL A 97 8.33 0.43 -3.58
C VAL A 97 7.38 0.09 -2.43
N LEU A 98 7.08 1.05 -1.54
CA LEU A 98 6.12 0.85 -0.46
C LEU A 98 4.74 0.43 -0.98
N ARG A 99 4.25 1.06 -2.05
CA ARG A 99 2.96 0.72 -2.66
C ARG A 99 2.93 -0.74 -3.15
N ILE A 100 4.01 -1.20 -3.78
CA ILE A 100 4.14 -2.59 -4.27
C ILE A 100 4.12 -3.57 -3.09
N VAL A 101 4.90 -3.30 -2.04
CA VAL A 101 4.98 -4.16 -0.85
C VAL A 101 3.63 -4.22 -0.12
N GLN A 102 2.98 -3.06 0.07
CA GLN A 102 1.63 -2.99 0.65
C GLN A 102 0.60 -3.79 -0.13
N GLN A 103 0.66 -3.73 -1.47
CA GLN A 103 -0.26 -4.47 -2.32
C GLN A 103 -0.06 -5.99 -2.16
N ARG A 104 1.19 -6.46 -2.12
CA ARG A 104 1.50 -7.88 -1.90
C ARG A 104 1.07 -8.36 -0.51
N ASP A 105 1.34 -7.57 0.53
CA ASP A 105 0.92 -7.90 1.90
C ASP A 105 -0.62 -8.05 1.99
N ARG A 106 -1.37 -7.17 1.31
CA ARG A 106 -2.84 -7.29 1.22
C ARG A 106 -3.27 -8.55 0.47
N GLU A 107 -2.60 -8.89 -0.63
CA GLU A 107 -2.91 -10.08 -1.42
C GLU A 107 -2.65 -11.38 -0.66
N GLU A 108 -1.59 -11.45 0.14
CA GLU A 108 -1.29 -12.62 0.98
C GLU A 108 -2.23 -12.73 2.19
N ARG A 109 -2.67 -11.60 2.75
CA ARG A 109 -3.63 -11.56 3.86
C ARG A 109 -5.07 -11.84 3.42
N LEU A 110 -5.39 -11.76 2.13
CA LEU A 110 -6.69 -12.20 1.60
C LEU A 110 -6.73 -13.74 1.58
N PRO A 111 -7.76 -14.38 2.17
CA PRO A 111 -7.84 -15.84 2.17
C PRO A 111 -7.93 -16.36 0.73
N ALA A 112 -7.27 -17.50 0.47
CA ALA A 112 -7.23 -18.23 -0.80
C ALA A 112 -8.60 -18.76 -1.33
N LYS A 113 -9.72 -18.15 -0.93
CA LYS A 113 -11.09 -18.60 -1.20
C LYS A 113 -11.78 -17.94 -2.39
N GLN A 114 -11.07 -17.15 -3.20
CA GLN A 114 -11.60 -16.59 -4.46
C GLN A 114 -10.86 -17.07 -5.72
N ARG A 115 -10.04 -18.12 -5.61
CA ARG A 115 -9.33 -18.71 -6.77
C ARG A 115 -9.89 -20.07 -7.21
N THR A 116 -11.11 -20.45 -6.80
CA THR A 116 -11.77 -21.65 -7.32
C THR A 116 -13.29 -21.47 -7.38
N GLY A 117 -13.84 -21.64 -8.60
CA GLY A 117 -15.27 -21.64 -8.96
C GLY A 117 -15.64 -20.37 -9.74
N ASP A 118 -15.69 -20.33 -11.07
CA ASP A 118 -16.30 -21.28 -12.00
C ASP A 118 -17.57 -21.90 -11.44
N SER A 119 -18.68 -21.17 -11.52
CA SER A 119 -19.79 -21.54 -12.41
C SER A 119 -20.92 -20.52 -12.27
N PHE A 120 -21.28 -19.91 -13.40
CA PHE A 120 -22.59 -19.28 -13.59
C PHE A 120 -23.68 -20.29 -13.20
N PRO A 121 -24.79 -19.89 -12.56
CA PRO A 121 -25.92 -20.80 -12.45
C PRO A 121 -26.50 -20.99 -13.87
N GLU A 122 -26.15 -22.10 -14.50
CA GLU A 122 -26.88 -22.63 -15.65
C GLU A 122 -28.35 -22.79 -15.23
N HIS A 123 -29.24 -22.08 -15.91
CA HIS A 123 -30.66 -22.35 -15.87
C HIS A 123 -30.91 -23.83 -16.17
N PRO A 124 -31.76 -24.54 -15.39
CA PRO A 124 -32.04 -25.94 -15.69
C PRO A 124 -32.77 -26.06 -17.04
N PRO A 125 -32.52 -27.16 -17.79
CA PRO A 125 -33.12 -27.35 -19.10
C PRO A 125 -34.63 -27.55 -18.96
N ARG A 126 -35.41 -26.81 -19.76
CA ARG A 126 -36.85 -27.06 -19.92
C ARG A 126 -37.05 -28.44 -20.54
N GLN A 127 -37.35 -29.44 -19.71
CA GLN A 127 -37.90 -30.70 -20.20
C GLN A 127 -39.32 -30.45 -20.72
N GLY A 128 -39.50 -30.63 -22.03
CA GLY A 128 -40.81 -30.82 -22.63
C GLY A 128 -41.35 -32.20 -22.29
N GLY A 129 -42.65 -32.28 -21.98
CA GLY A 129 -43.35 -33.54 -21.76
C GLY A 129 -44.86 -33.33 -21.72
N ARG A 130 -45.54 -33.80 -22.77
CA ARG A 130 -46.98 -33.75 -23.01
C ARG A 130 -47.82 -34.60 -22.04
N SER A 131 -49.10 -34.24 -21.98
CA SER A 131 -50.31 -35.06 -21.82
C SER A 131 -50.89 -35.29 -20.41
N ARG A 132 -52.12 -34.79 -20.19
CA ARG A 132 -53.28 -35.65 -19.96
C ARG A 132 -54.61 -34.95 -20.25
N GLU A 133 -55.46 -35.67 -20.98
CA GLU A 133 -56.88 -35.43 -21.24
C GLU A 133 -57.71 -35.16 -19.97
N ARG A 134 -58.69 -34.28 -20.09
CA ARG A 134 -60.12 -34.59 -19.91
C ARG A 134 -60.98 -33.50 -20.53
#